data_AF-A0A0D0RIV4-F1
#
_entry.id   AF-A0A0D0RIV4-F1
#
_cell.length_a   1.000
_cell.length_b   1.000
_cell.length_c   1.000
_cell.angle_alpha   90.00
_cell.angle_beta   90.00
_cell.angle_gamma   90.00
#
_symmetry.space_group_name_H-M   'P 1'
#
loop_
_entity.id
_entity.type
_entity.pdbx_description
1 polymer ?
#
loop_
_entity_poly.entity_id
_entity_poly.type
_entity_poly.pdbx_seq_one_letter_code
_entity_poly.pdbx_strand_id
1 'polypeptide(L)'
;MLYDKDIREPLFEFLEEYFGKIRIIEEKRIGHSRADIVMVMEQALAGIEIKSDADRYVRLKKQSKDYNKYFDYNIAVIGSRHALHIKEHVPDWWGIITVDEVDGKPDFYVYRKIQPNNKKKLNISYRFFGEKN
;
A
#
# COMPACT_ATOMS: atom_id res chain seq x y z
N MET A 1 7.01 19.02 -6.28
CA MET A 1 7.55 17.63 -6.37
C MET A 1 7.39 17.02 -5.01
N LEU A 2 6.54 16.01 -4.90
CA LEU A 2 6.18 15.40 -3.63
C LEU A 2 7.25 14.40 -3.17
N TYR A 3 7.63 14.47 -1.90
CA TYR A 3 8.45 13.48 -1.22
C TYR A 3 7.59 12.60 -0.30
N ASP A 4 8.14 11.47 0.14
CA ASP A 4 7.47 10.54 1.06
C ASP A 4 6.86 11.25 2.30
N LYS A 5 7.61 12.16 2.92
CA LYS A 5 7.14 12.94 4.08
C LYS A 5 5.92 13.82 3.79
N ASP A 6 5.76 14.28 2.54
CA ASP A 6 4.66 15.14 2.13
C ASP A 6 3.41 14.29 1.82
N ILE A 7 3.59 13.00 1.55
CA ILE A 7 2.54 12.07 1.15
C ILE A 7 1.89 11.38 2.36
N ARG A 8 2.67 10.98 3.37
CA ARG A 8 2.21 10.07 4.45
C ARG A 8 0.98 10.54 5.20
N GLU A 9 1.03 11.72 5.81
CA GLU A 9 -0.06 12.20 6.66
C GLU A 9 -1.36 12.43 5.87
N PRO A 10 -1.34 13.13 4.72
CA PRO A 10 -2.52 13.23 3.84
C PRO A 10 -3.03 11.88 3.32
N LEU A 11 -2.14 10.93 3.06
CA LEU A 11 -2.52 9.58 2.66
C LEU A 11 -3.30 8.87 3.77
N PHE A 12 -2.98 9.09 5.04
CA PHE A 12 -3.69 8.45 6.15
C PHE A 12 -5.14 8.90 6.23
N GLU A 13 -5.38 10.21 6.08
CA GLU A 13 -6.72 10.78 6.01
C GLU A 13 -7.50 10.19 4.83
N PHE A 14 -6.89 10.16 3.64
CA PHE A 14 -7.50 9.55 2.45
C PHE A 14 -7.87 8.07 2.66
N LEU A 15 -6.98 7.29 3.28
CA LEU A 15 -7.22 5.86 3.53
C LEU A 15 -8.36 5.64 4.53
N GLU A 16 -8.45 6.46 5.58
CA GLU A 16 -9.54 6.38 6.57
C GLU A 16 -10.88 6.80 5.95
N GLU A 17 -10.91 7.83 5.11
CA GLU A 17 -12.10 8.22 4.36
C GLU A 17 -12.57 7.12 3.40
N TYR A 18 -11.63 6.51 2.67
CA TYR A 18 -11.94 5.51 1.65
C TYR A 18 -12.31 4.14 2.22
N PHE A 19 -11.61 3.67 3.25
CA PHE A 19 -11.79 2.33 3.82
C PHE A 19 -12.58 2.33 5.13
N GLY A 20 -12.89 3.49 5.69
CA GLY A 20 -13.49 3.63 7.01
C GLY A 20 -12.47 3.38 8.12
N LYS A 21 -12.95 2.81 9.24
CA LYS A 21 -12.13 2.61 10.43
C LYS A 21 -10.92 1.70 10.18
N ILE A 22 -9.73 2.27 10.26
CA ILE A 22 -8.45 1.57 10.10
C ILE A 22 -7.49 1.87 11.25
N ARG A 23 -6.37 1.13 11.31
CA ARG A 23 -5.18 1.52 12.09
C ARG A 23 -3.95 1.40 11.21
N ILE A 24 -2.95 2.24 11.47
CA ILE A 24 -1.72 2.30 10.66
C ILE A 24 -0.51 1.93 11.53
N ILE A 25 0.36 1.09 10.97
CA ILE A 25 1.69 0.79 11.52
C ILE A 25 2.70 1.08 10.42
N GLU A 26 3.67 1.95 10.70
CA GLU A 26 4.67 2.35 9.72
C GLU A 26 5.94 1.49 9.80
N GLU A 27 6.68 1.46 8.69
CA GLU A 27 8.04 0.90 8.59
C GLU A 27 8.20 -0.55 9.10
N LYS A 28 7.20 -1.40 8.88
CA LYS A 28 7.20 -2.78 9.40
C LYS A 28 8.07 -3.71 8.56
N ARG A 29 9.09 -4.33 9.17
CA ARG A 29 9.87 -5.39 8.51
C ARG A 29 9.01 -6.62 8.17
N ILE A 30 9.06 -7.06 6.92
CA ILE A 30 8.36 -8.23 6.37
C ILE A 30 9.28 -9.07 5.49
N GLY A 31 9.71 -10.23 5.99
CA GLY A 31 10.70 -11.06 5.28
C GLY A 31 12.01 -10.28 5.07
N HIS A 32 12.40 -10.08 3.81
CA HIS A 32 13.59 -9.30 3.43
C HIS A 32 13.26 -7.85 3.07
N SER A 33 11.98 -7.48 3.12
CA SER A 33 11.47 -6.16 2.76
C SER A 33 11.05 -5.40 4.02
N ARG A 34 10.76 -4.11 3.85
CA ARG A 34 10.13 -3.26 4.84
C ARG A 34 8.87 -2.70 4.20
N ALA A 35 7.74 -2.90 4.86
CA ALA A 35 6.50 -2.28 4.43
C ALA A 35 6.46 -0.84 4.93
N ASP A 36 6.20 0.11 4.03
CA ASP A 36 6.12 1.52 4.42
C ASP A 36 4.97 1.75 5.39
N ILE A 37 3.83 1.12 5.10
CA ILE A 37 2.61 1.15 5.91
C ILE A 37 2.00 -0.26 5.93
N VAL A 38 1.55 -0.67 7.11
CA VAL A 38 0.61 -1.76 7.31
C VAL A 38 -0.70 -1.15 7.76
N MET A 39 -1.73 -1.29 6.92
CA MET A 39 -3.09 -0.86 7.23
C MET A 39 -3.85 -2.06 7.81
N VAL A 40 -4.29 -1.91 9.06
CA VAL A 40 -5.10 -2.88 9.78
C VAL A 40 -6.56 -2.52 9.61
N MET A 41 -7.29 -3.37 8.89
CA MET A 41 -8.74 -3.30 8.70
C MET A 41 -9.43 -4.21 9.74
N GLU A 42 -10.77 -4.21 9.80
CA GLU A 42 -11.50 -5.01 10.80
C GLU A 42 -11.17 -6.51 10.77
N GLN A 43 -10.92 -7.09 9.59
CA GLN A 43 -10.68 -8.53 9.41
C GLN A 43 -9.53 -8.84 8.44
N ALA A 44 -8.74 -7.84 8.07
CA ALA A 44 -7.71 -7.98 7.04
C ALA A 44 -6.52 -7.05 7.29
N LEU A 45 -5.38 -7.41 6.71
CA LEU A 45 -4.20 -6.56 6.66
C LEU A 45 -3.89 -6.20 5.21
N ALA A 46 -3.71 -4.91 4.96
CA ALA A 46 -3.20 -4.42 3.68
C ALA A 46 -1.76 -3.90 3.85
N GLY A 47 -0.86 -4.35 2.99
CA GLY A 47 0.47 -3.77 2.87
C GLY A 47 0.44 -2.63 1.87
N ILE A 48 0.99 -1.47 2.22
CA ILE A 48 1.08 -0.33 1.32
C ILE A 48 2.56 0.02 1.13
N GLU A 49 2.96 0.22 -0.13
CA GLU A 49 4.29 0.72 -0.52
C GLU A 49 4.13 2.10 -1.16
N ILE A 50 4.89 3.09 -0.69
CA ILE A 50 4.94 4.44 -1.25
C ILE A 50 6.13 4.54 -2.20
N LYS A 51 5.90 5.14 -3.36
CA LYS A 51 6.94 5.54 -4.32
C LYS A 51 6.62 6.96 -4.78
N SER A 52 7.36 7.92 -4.23
CA SER A 52 7.25 9.33 -4.58
C SER A 52 7.75 9.60 -6.01
N ASP A 53 7.58 10.82 -6.51
CA ASP A 53 8.12 11.22 -7.82
C ASP A 53 9.64 11.07 -7.93
N ALA A 54 10.36 11.05 -6.81
CA ALA A 54 11.81 10.87 -6.79
C ALA A 54 12.26 9.40 -6.84
N ASP A 55 11.35 8.45 -6.64
CA ASP A 55 11.69 7.03 -6.48
C ASP A 55 11.81 6.26 -7.80
N ARG A 56 12.64 5.21 -7.79
CA ARG A 56 12.72 4.22 -8.89
C ARG A 56 12.03 2.90 -8.49
N TYR A 57 11.34 2.26 -9.43
CA TYR A 57 10.60 0.99 -9.23
C TYR A 57 11.45 -0.29 -9.18
N VAL A 58 12.78 -0.18 -9.32
CA VAL A 58 13.67 -1.33 -9.53
C VAL A 58 13.54 -2.39 -8.42
N ARG A 59 13.24 -1.98 -7.18
CA ARG A 59 13.11 -2.88 -6.03
C ARG A 59 11.70 -3.46 -5.85
N LEU A 60 10.69 -2.85 -6.47
CA LEU A 60 9.29 -3.18 -6.22
C LEU A 60 8.94 -4.62 -6.61
N LYS A 61 9.52 -5.11 -7.72
CA LYS A 61 9.34 -6.50 -8.15
C LYS A 61 9.86 -7.53 -7.12
N LYS A 62 10.88 -7.18 -6.34
CA LYS A 62 11.40 -8.04 -5.27
C LYS A 62 10.53 -7.93 -4.02
N GLN A 63 10.17 -6.69 -3.64
CA GLN A 63 9.31 -6.42 -2.49
C GLN A 63 7.93 -7.07 -2.65
N SER A 64 7.37 -7.08 -3.87
CA SER A 64 6.05 -7.64 -4.13
C SER A 64 5.92 -9.11 -3.73
N LYS A 65 7.00 -9.89 -3.76
CA LYS A 65 7.01 -11.28 -3.28
C LYS A 65 6.78 -11.38 -1.78
N ASP A 66 7.42 -10.51 -1.00
CA ASP A 66 7.24 -10.47 0.45
C ASP A 66 5.84 -9.93 0.78
N TYR A 67 5.43 -8.80 0.19
CA TYR A 67 4.08 -8.26 0.37
C TYR A 67 2.97 -9.29 0.07
N ASN A 68 3.08 -10.00 -1.06
CA ASN A 68 2.14 -11.06 -1.43
C ASN A 68 2.14 -12.25 -0.45
N LYS A 69 3.20 -12.47 0.30
CA LYS A 69 3.28 -13.55 1.28
C LYS A 69 2.58 -13.17 2.60
N TYR A 70 2.63 -11.90 3.00
CA TYR A 70 2.25 -11.44 4.33
C TYR A 70 0.87 -10.76 4.41
N PHE A 71 0.37 -10.13 3.35
CA PHE A 71 -0.86 -9.33 3.42
C PHE A 71 -2.04 -9.93 2.66
N ASP A 72 -3.25 -9.69 3.17
CA ASP A 72 -4.52 -10.03 2.53
C ASP A 72 -4.76 -9.20 1.28
N TYR A 73 -4.27 -7.96 1.31
CA TYR A 73 -4.33 -7.03 0.21
C TYR A 73 -3.05 -6.23 0.10
N ASN A 74 -2.77 -5.65 -1.07
CA ASN A 74 -1.59 -4.80 -1.27
C ASN A 74 -1.94 -3.57 -2.10
N ILE A 75 -1.37 -2.42 -1.75
CA ILE A 75 -1.54 -1.16 -2.48
C ILE A 75 -0.16 -0.58 -2.81
N ALA A 76 -0.01 -0.05 -4.01
CA ALA A 76 1.09 0.84 -4.35
C ALA A 76 0.57 2.29 -4.44
N VAL A 77 1.20 3.21 -3.71
CA VAL A 77 0.92 4.65 -3.76
C VAL A 77 2.04 5.32 -4.57
N ILE A 78 1.69 5.92 -5.70
CA ILE A 78 2.65 6.30 -6.75
C ILE A 78 2.48 7.77 -7.14
N GLY A 79 3.58 8.51 -7.16
CA GLY A 79 3.62 9.83 -7.79
C GLY A 79 3.22 9.77 -9.27
N SER A 80 2.31 10.64 -9.70
CA SER A 80 1.65 10.58 -11.01
C SER A 80 2.61 10.53 -12.21
N ARG A 81 3.80 11.13 -12.11
CA ARG A 81 4.84 11.12 -13.15
C ARG A 81 5.27 9.70 -13.56
N HIS A 82 5.00 8.72 -12.71
CA HIS A 82 5.37 7.33 -12.91
C HIS A 82 4.19 6.37 -13.02
N ALA A 83 2.95 6.88 -12.94
CA ALA A 83 1.75 6.05 -12.91
C ALA A 83 1.55 5.19 -14.18
N LEU A 84 2.16 5.60 -15.31
CA LEU A 84 1.99 4.92 -16.59
C LEU A 84 2.52 3.47 -16.61
N HIS A 85 3.63 3.19 -15.92
CA HIS A 85 4.29 1.86 -15.98
C HIS A 85 4.16 1.03 -14.71
N ILE A 86 3.57 1.55 -13.63
CA ILE A 86 3.49 0.81 -12.37
C ILE A 86 2.74 -0.53 -12.53
N LYS A 87 1.72 -0.56 -13.40
CA LYS A 87 0.93 -1.77 -13.69
C LYS A 87 1.79 -2.94 -14.19
N GLU A 88 2.93 -2.68 -14.83
CA GLU A 88 3.86 -3.69 -15.30
C GLU A 88 4.76 -4.25 -14.18
N HIS A 89 4.83 -3.57 -13.04
CA HIS A 89 5.72 -3.89 -11.93
C HIS A 89 5.02 -4.55 -10.74
N VAL A 90 3.69 -4.44 -10.65
CA VAL A 90 2.89 -5.05 -9.59
C VAL A 90 1.83 -6.01 -10.14
N PRO A 91 1.49 -7.09 -9.42
CA PRO A 91 0.41 -7.99 -9.82
C PRO A 91 -0.94 -7.29 -10.00
N ASP A 92 -1.83 -7.88 -10.81
CA ASP A 92 -3.13 -7.27 -11.15
C ASP A 92 -4.08 -7.08 -9.97
N TRP A 93 -3.91 -7.85 -8.90
CA TRP A 93 -4.72 -7.73 -7.68
C TRP A 93 -4.26 -6.60 -6.74
N TRP A 94 -3.11 -5.97 -7.00
CA TRP A 94 -2.66 -4.84 -6.18
C TRP A 94 -3.51 -3.60 -6.47
N GLY A 95 -3.97 -2.92 -5.44
CA GLY A 95 -4.50 -1.57 -5.57
C GLY A 95 -3.42 -0.61 -6.05
N ILE A 96 -3.81 0.40 -6.82
CA ILE A 96 -2.93 1.51 -7.20
C ILE A 96 -3.65 2.80 -6.84
N ILE A 97 -3.00 3.58 -5.99
CA ILE A 97 -3.38 4.97 -5.68
C ILE A 97 -2.32 5.85 -6.33
N THR A 98 -2.74 6.85 -7.09
CA THR A 98 -1.85 7.89 -7.61
C THR A 98 -1.93 9.11 -6.72
N VAL A 99 -0.82 9.81 -6.57
CA VAL A 99 -0.74 11.08 -5.85
C VAL A 99 -0.17 12.16 -6.77
N ASP A 100 -0.85 13.30 -6.81
CA ASP A 100 -0.51 14.51 -7.55
C ASP A 100 -0.37 15.71 -6.60
N GLU A 101 0.33 16.76 -7.05
CA GLU A 101 0.36 18.04 -6.31
C GLU A 101 -0.63 19.00 -6.97
N VAL A 102 -1.70 19.36 -6.26
CA VAL A 102 -2.74 20.31 -6.69
C VAL A 102 -2.80 21.44 -5.66
N ASP A 103 -2.64 22.69 -6.11
CA ASP A 103 -2.62 23.88 -5.24
C ASP A 103 -1.66 23.77 -4.03
N GLY A 104 -0.51 23.12 -4.24
CA GLY A 104 0.51 22.91 -3.22
C GLY A 104 0.17 21.84 -2.18
N LYS A 105 -0.84 21.00 -2.43
CA LYS A 105 -1.26 19.90 -1.56
C LYS A 105 -1.27 18.57 -2.32
N PRO A 106 -0.99 17.44 -1.65
CA PRO A 106 -1.18 16.12 -2.22
C PRO A 106 -2.67 15.85 -2.49
N ASP A 107 -2.96 15.31 -3.67
CA ASP A 107 -4.29 14.91 -4.10
C ASP A 107 -4.26 13.46 -4.59
N PHE A 108 -5.18 12.62 -4.11
CA PHE A 108 -5.11 11.17 -4.24
C PHE A 108 -6.25 10.60 -5.07
N TYR A 109 -5.90 9.67 -5.97
CA TYR A 109 -6.87 9.03 -6.86
C TYR A 109 -6.70 7.51 -6.87
N VAL A 110 -7.80 6.77 -6.76
CA VAL A 110 -7.79 5.31 -6.93
C VAL A 110 -7.73 4.98 -8.42
N TYR A 111 -6.53 4.74 -8.93
CA TYR A 111 -6.30 4.34 -10.32
C TYR A 111 -6.65 2.86 -10.59
N ARG A 112 -6.42 1.98 -9.61
CA ARG A 112 -6.83 0.57 -9.66
C ARG A 112 -7.35 0.15 -8.30
N LYS A 113 -8.59 -0.37 -8.26
CA LYS A 113 -9.16 -0.93 -7.03
C LYS A 113 -8.35 -2.13 -6.55
N ILE A 114 -8.14 -2.18 -5.25
CA ILE A 114 -7.51 -3.31 -4.56
C ILE A 114 -8.37 -4.57 -4.69
N GLN A 115 -7.74 -5.73 -4.82
CA GLN A 115 -8.40 -7.03 -4.87
C GLN A 115 -7.75 -8.04 -3.90
N PRO A 116 -8.48 -9.08 -3.45
CA PRO A 116 -7.91 -10.09 -2.57
C PRO A 116 -6.64 -10.72 -3.15
N ASN A 117 -5.60 -10.78 -2.33
CA ASN A 117 -4.33 -11.41 -2.69
C ASN A 117 -4.43 -12.93 -2.60
N ASN A 118 -4.63 -13.59 -3.75
CA ASN A 118 -4.67 -15.05 -3.84
C ASN A 118 -3.32 -15.75 -3.61
N LYS A 119 -2.22 -15.00 -3.41
CA LYS A 119 -0.88 -15.54 -3.11
C LYS A 119 -0.51 -15.49 -1.63
N LYS A 120 -1.40 -15.00 -0.75
CA LYS A 120 -1.17 -14.98 0.70
C LYS A 120 -0.88 -16.40 1.19
N LYS A 121 0.28 -16.60 1.83
CA LYS A 121 0.68 -17.91 2.37
C LYS A 121 0.58 -17.99 3.87
N LEU A 122 0.61 -16.86 4.58
CA LEU A 122 0.52 -16.85 6.04
C LEU A 122 -0.84 -16.31 6.48
N ASN A 123 -1.47 -17.04 7.37
CA ASN A 123 -2.67 -16.60 8.09
C ASN A 123 -2.29 -15.66 9.25
N ILE A 124 -1.77 -14.47 8.91
CA ILE A 124 -1.38 -13.46 9.90
C ILE A 124 -2.60 -12.79 10.55
N SER A 125 -3.72 -12.70 9.83
CA SER A 125 -5.01 -12.24 10.36
C SER A 125 -5.39 -12.99 11.65
N TYR A 126 -5.16 -14.29 11.74
CA TYR A 126 -5.43 -15.07 12.96
C TYR A 126 -4.63 -14.58 14.19
N ARG A 127 -3.40 -14.07 14.00
CA ARG A 127 -2.58 -13.55 15.10
C ARG A 127 -3.00 -12.16 15.57
N PHE A 128 -3.61 -11.36 14.70
CA PHE A 128 -4.08 -10.01 15.01
C PHE A 128 -5.53 -9.98 15.47
N PHE A 129 -6.36 -10.90 14.97
CA PHE A 129 -7.81 -10.86 15.19
C PHE A 129 -8.34 -12.00 16.08
N GLY A 130 -7.54 -13.05 16.33
CA GLY A 130 -7.95 -14.20 17.15
C GLY A 130 -9.11 -15.00 16.53
N GLU A 131 -9.23 -16.29 16.87
CA GLU A 131 -10.47 -17.01 16.58
C GLU A 131 -11.57 -16.44 17.49
N LYS A 132 -12.62 -15.87 16.88
CA LYS A 132 -13.91 -15.76 17.56
C LYS A 132 -14.44 -17.19 17.70
N ASN A 133 -14.15 -17.82 18.84
CA ASN A 133 -14.99 -18.90 19.35
C ASN A 133 -16.34 -18.31 19.78
#